data_AF-A0A3D8R7E2-F1
#
_entry.id   AF-A0A3D8R7E2-F1
#
_cell.length_a   1.000
_cell.length_b   1.000
_cell.length_c   1.000
_cell.angle_alpha   90.00
_cell.angle_beta   90.00
_cell.angle_gamma   90.00
#
_symmetry.space_group_name_H-M   'P 1'
#
loop_
_entity.id
_entity.type
_entity.pdbx_description
1 polymer ?
#
loop_
_entity_poly.entity_id
_entity_poly.type
_entity_poly.pdbx_seq_one_letter_code
_entity_poly.pdbx_strand_id
1 'polypeptide(L)'
;MRNAIGNVIINAAGYVPGYFFTIFFIERLGRRWIQTQGFLVCALMFAILAGGYTHLSTAGKFVCFAIAQFFFNFGPNSTTFIIPAEVFPSRVRGLAHGISAAIGKLGAILSALLFNYLSGPTKIGLANVLWIFFACNILGAISTWFLIPETRRRDADAVDFDEWKEKNGLPEQ
;
A
#
# COMPACT_ATOMS: atom_id res chain seq x y z
N MET A 1 7.92 0.89 -28.56
CA MET A 1 7.41 2.28 -28.36
C MET A 1 6.00 2.33 -27.76
N ARG A 2 5.01 1.57 -28.26
CA ARG A 2 3.61 1.62 -27.78
C ARG A 2 3.41 1.33 -26.28
N ASN A 3 4.17 0.37 -25.72
CA ASN A 3 4.11 0.05 -24.28
C ASN A 3 4.75 1.13 -23.40
N ALA A 4 5.79 1.82 -23.91
CA ALA A 4 6.43 2.91 -23.17
C ALA A 4 5.50 4.13 -23.06
N ILE A 5 4.80 4.47 -24.14
CA ILE A 5 3.79 5.53 -24.13
C ILE A 5 2.64 5.16 -23.17
N GLY A 6 2.20 3.90 -23.17
CA GLY A 6 1.21 3.42 -22.20
C GLY A 6 1.65 3.59 -20.75
N ASN A 7 2.88 3.19 -20.40
CA ASN A 7 3.41 3.40 -19.05
C ASN A 7 3.55 4.88 -18.69
N VAL A 8 3.96 5.73 -19.63
CA VAL A 8 4.05 7.18 -19.39
C VAL A 8 2.67 7.78 -19.11
N ILE A 9 1.63 7.35 -19.82
CA ILE A 9 0.25 7.81 -19.59
C ILE A 9 -0.24 7.36 -18.21
N ILE A 10 -0.03 6.09 -17.83
CA ILE A 10 -0.40 5.59 -16.50
C ILE A 10 0.37 6.35 -15.41
N ASN A 11 1.65 6.64 -15.63
CA ASN A 11 2.45 7.33 -14.63
C ASN A 11 2.06 8.82 -14.52
N ALA A 12 1.83 9.50 -15.63
CA ALA A 12 1.43 10.91 -15.64
C ALA A 12 0.00 11.11 -15.09
N ALA A 13 -0.94 10.23 -15.44
CA ALA A 13 -2.35 10.36 -15.06
C ALA A 13 -2.71 9.64 -13.75
N GLY A 14 -1.92 8.66 -13.32
CA GLY A 14 -2.21 7.84 -12.14
C GLY A 14 -1.23 8.09 -10.99
N TYR A 15 0.08 7.96 -11.24
CA TYR A 15 1.10 8.08 -10.20
C TYR A 15 1.14 9.48 -9.60
N VAL A 16 1.36 10.49 -10.44
CA VAL A 16 1.59 11.88 -10.00
C VAL A 16 0.37 12.45 -9.25
N PRO A 17 -0.85 12.44 -9.80
CA PRO A 17 -2.00 12.98 -9.08
C PRO A 17 -2.37 12.13 -7.86
N GLY A 18 -2.08 10.83 -7.86
CA GLY A 18 -2.28 9.97 -6.67
C GLY A 18 -1.53 10.52 -5.45
N TYR A 19 -0.24 10.89 -5.61
CA TYR A 19 0.55 11.48 -4.52
C TYR A 19 0.02 12.84 -4.05
N PHE A 20 -0.38 13.72 -4.97
CA PHE A 20 -0.96 15.00 -4.59
C PHE A 20 -2.24 14.82 -3.78
N PHE A 21 -3.12 13.90 -4.21
CA PHE A 21 -4.30 13.56 -3.45
C PHE A 21 -3.94 13.01 -2.06
N THR A 22 -2.91 12.16 -1.93
CA THR A 22 -2.46 11.68 -0.62
C THR A 22 -2.12 12.86 0.29
N ILE A 23 -1.31 13.80 -0.19
CA ILE A 23 -0.85 14.95 0.61
C ILE A 23 -2.04 15.80 1.07
N PHE A 24 -3.02 16.05 0.21
CA PHE A 24 -4.20 16.84 0.57
C PHE A 24 -5.14 16.11 1.56
N PHE A 25 -5.29 14.80 1.42
CA PHE A 25 -6.27 14.03 2.18
C PHE A 25 -5.71 13.39 3.45
N ILE A 26 -4.40 13.19 3.57
CA ILE A 26 -3.76 12.51 4.71
C ILE A 26 -4.05 13.20 6.04
N GLU A 27 -4.10 14.53 6.05
CA GLU A 27 -4.41 15.30 7.26
C GLU A 27 -5.92 15.33 7.60
N ARG A 28 -6.79 15.08 6.61
CA ARG A 28 -8.25 15.21 6.75
C ARG A 28 -8.96 13.88 7.00
N LEU A 29 -8.61 12.82 6.27
CA LEU A 29 -9.24 11.50 6.33
C LEU A 29 -8.57 10.54 7.32
N GLY A 30 -7.29 10.77 7.69
CA GLY A 30 -6.53 9.85 8.53
C GLY A 30 -5.81 8.77 7.73
N ARG A 31 -4.73 8.23 8.29
CA ARG A 31 -3.76 7.40 7.58
C ARG A 31 -4.22 5.96 7.43
N ARG A 32 -4.86 5.43 8.48
CA ARG A 32 -5.45 4.07 8.47
C ARG A 32 -6.56 3.98 7.43
N TRP A 33 -7.45 4.97 7.40
CA TRP A 33 -8.55 5.03 6.45
C TRP A 33 -8.09 5.09 4.99
N ILE A 34 -7.10 5.94 4.68
CA ILE A 34 -6.55 6.05 3.32
C ILE A 34 -5.87 4.75 2.89
N GLN A 35 -5.12 4.10 3.78
CA GLN A 35 -4.46 2.83 3.47
C GLN A 35 -5.47 1.69 3.24
N THR A 36 -6.48 1.55 4.10
CA THR A 36 -7.53 0.55 3.94
C THR A 36 -8.35 0.79 2.67
N GLN A 37 -8.74 2.03 2.37
CA GLN A 37 -9.43 2.36 1.12
C GLN A 37 -8.59 2.03 -0.12
N GLY A 38 -7.31 2.38 -0.10
CA GLY A 38 -6.39 2.07 -1.20
C GLY A 38 -6.28 0.56 -1.43
N PHE A 39 -6.10 -0.24 -0.38
CA PHE A 39 -6.06 -1.71 -0.51
C PHE A 39 -7.38 -2.30 -1.01
N LEU A 40 -8.53 -1.81 -0.54
CA LEU A 40 -9.84 -2.31 -0.97
C LEU A 40 -10.14 -1.98 -2.44
N VAL A 41 -9.82 -0.76 -2.89
CA VAL A 41 -10.02 -0.38 -4.29
C VAL A 41 -9.06 -1.13 -5.20
N CYS A 42 -7.79 -1.28 -4.80
CA CYS A 42 -6.82 -2.11 -5.52
C CYS A 42 -7.29 -3.57 -5.61
N ALA A 43 -7.78 -4.15 -4.51
CA ALA A 43 -8.36 -5.48 -4.50
C ALA A 43 -9.53 -5.58 -5.50
N LEU A 44 -10.51 -4.68 -5.44
CA LEU A 44 -11.64 -4.68 -6.36
C LEU A 44 -11.19 -4.61 -7.83
N MET A 45 -10.24 -3.74 -8.15
CA MET A 45 -9.71 -3.62 -9.51
C MET A 45 -8.98 -4.90 -9.96
N PHE A 46 -8.17 -5.51 -9.08
CA PHE A 46 -7.51 -6.78 -9.39
C PHE A 46 -8.49 -7.95 -9.54
N ALA A 47 -9.58 -7.99 -8.77
CA ALA A 47 -10.64 -8.97 -8.93
C ALA A 47 -11.37 -8.83 -10.28
N ILE A 48 -11.67 -7.59 -10.69
CA ILE A 48 -12.27 -7.31 -12.01
C ILE A 48 -11.31 -7.71 -13.14
N LEU A 49 -10.01 -7.40 -13.00
CA LEU A 49 -8.97 -7.79 -13.96
C LEU A 49 -8.80 -9.32 -14.04
N ALA A 50 -8.89 -10.02 -12.91
CA ALA A 50 -8.76 -11.47 -12.84
C ALA A 50 -9.98 -12.20 -13.42
N GLY A 51 -11.19 -11.79 -13.00
CA GLY A 51 -12.45 -12.40 -13.46
C GLY A 51 -12.83 -12.01 -14.90
N GLY A 52 -12.49 -10.79 -15.32
CA GLY A 52 -12.72 -10.30 -16.68
C GLY A 52 -11.59 -10.61 -17.65
N TYR A 53 -10.55 -11.35 -17.27
CA TYR A 53 -9.32 -11.47 -18.05
C TYR A 53 -9.55 -11.94 -19.51
N THR A 54 -10.52 -12.82 -19.74
CA THR A 54 -10.85 -13.35 -21.07
C THR A 54 -11.85 -12.49 -21.86
N HIS A 55 -12.70 -11.71 -21.18
CA HIS A 55 -13.79 -10.94 -21.79
C HIS A 55 -13.48 -9.44 -21.97
N LEU A 56 -12.49 -8.91 -21.25
CA LEU A 56 -12.16 -7.49 -21.28
C LEU A 56 -11.22 -7.16 -22.46
N SER A 57 -11.57 -6.12 -23.22
CA SER A 57 -10.68 -5.53 -24.22
C SER A 57 -9.36 -5.06 -23.59
N THR A 58 -8.28 -5.08 -24.37
CA THR A 58 -6.96 -4.58 -23.96
C THR A 58 -7.02 -3.16 -23.39
N ALA A 59 -7.88 -2.30 -23.94
CA ALA A 59 -8.10 -0.96 -23.41
C ALA A 59 -8.78 -0.96 -22.03
N GLY A 60 -9.76 -1.84 -21.81
CA GLY A 60 -10.43 -1.99 -20.51
C GLY A 60 -9.48 -2.46 -19.41
N LYS A 61 -8.61 -3.44 -19.72
CA LYS A 61 -7.56 -3.90 -18.78
C LYS A 61 -6.60 -2.77 -18.40
N PHE A 62 -6.24 -1.95 -19.39
CA PHE A 62 -5.35 -0.81 -19.19
C PHE A 62 -5.97 0.26 -18.28
N VAL A 63 -7.25 0.58 -18.46
CA VAL A 63 -7.96 1.55 -17.61
C VAL A 63 -8.11 1.02 -16.18
N CYS A 64 -8.52 -0.23 -15.99
CA CYS A 64 -8.60 -0.83 -14.66
C CYS A 64 -7.24 -0.82 -13.95
N PHE A 65 -6.15 -1.12 -14.68
CA PHE A 65 -4.80 -1.08 -14.12
C PHE A 65 -4.36 0.36 -13.80
N ALA A 66 -4.69 1.35 -14.64
CA ALA A 66 -4.38 2.75 -14.37
C ALA A 66 -5.09 3.26 -13.10
N ILE A 67 -6.36 2.90 -12.91
CA ILE A 67 -7.13 3.22 -11.71
C ILE A 67 -6.52 2.53 -10.49
N ALA A 68 -6.20 1.23 -10.59
CA ALA A 68 -5.51 0.51 -9.52
C ALA A 68 -4.19 1.19 -9.14
N GLN A 69 -3.41 1.64 -10.12
CA GLN A 69 -2.14 2.32 -9.89
C GLN A 69 -2.32 3.69 -9.22
N PHE A 70 -3.36 4.44 -9.59
CA PHE A 70 -3.72 5.69 -8.93
C PHE A 70 -4.02 5.46 -7.44
N PHE A 71 -4.91 4.52 -7.12
CA PHE A 71 -5.30 4.22 -5.74
C PHE A 71 -4.17 3.58 -4.93
N PHE A 72 -3.30 2.80 -5.58
CA PHE A 72 -2.11 2.25 -4.95
C PHE A 72 -1.16 3.35 -4.47
N ASN A 73 -0.94 4.38 -5.31
CA ASN A 73 -0.10 5.52 -4.96
C ASN A 73 -0.76 6.45 -3.94
N PHE A 74 -2.08 6.64 -4.07
CA PHE A 74 -2.89 7.43 -3.15
C PHE A 74 -2.90 6.82 -1.73
N GLY A 75 -3.03 5.50 -1.63
CA GLY A 75 -3.12 4.81 -0.36
C GLY A 75 -1.81 4.15 0.06
N PRO A 76 -1.69 2.83 -0.15
CA PRO A 76 -0.69 2.00 0.49
C PRO A 76 0.75 2.36 0.15
N ASN A 77 1.05 2.89 -1.04
CA ASN A 77 2.42 3.28 -1.37
C ASN A 77 2.90 4.39 -0.43
N SER A 78 2.13 5.48 -0.34
CA SER A 78 2.49 6.65 0.44
C SER A 78 2.40 6.38 1.95
N THR A 79 1.27 5.82 2.42
CA THR A 79 1.04 5.64 3.85
C THR A 79 1.99 4.64 4.49
N THR A 80 2.42 3.59 3.77
CA THR A 80 3.36 2.58 4.30
C THR A 80 4.75 3.16 4.57
N PHE A 81 5.14 4.25 3.90
CA PHE A 81 6.38 4.96 4.25
C PHE A 81 6.19 5.93 5.42
N ILE A 82 5.02 6.57 5.51
CA ILE A 82 4.79 7.63 6.49
C ILE A 82 4.43 7.05 7.87
N ILE A 83 3.65 5.98 7.95
CA ILE A 83 3.22 5.38 9.22
C ILE A 83 4.39 4.94 10.11
N PRO A 84 5.40 4.19 9.60
CA PRO A 84 6.56 3.83 10.43
C PRO A 84 7.33 5.06 10.93
N ALA A 85 7.37 6.15 10.15
CA ALA A 85 8.05 7.38 10.59
C ALA A 85 7.33 8.06 11.77
N GLU A 86 6.03 7.80 11.95
CA GLU A 86 5.20 8.40 12.99
C GLU A 86 4.86 7.48 14.16
N VAL A 87 4.91 6.17 13.96
CA VAL A 87 4.68 5.21 15.05
C VAL A 87 5.93 5.05 15.91
N PHE A 88 7.12 5.19 15.34
CA PHE A 88 8.37 4.93 16.07
C PHE A 88 8.95 6.21 16.72
N PRO A 89 9.26 6.17 18.04
CA PRO A 89 9.88 7.30 18.73
C PRO A 89 11.27 7.57 18.19
N SER A 90 11.69 8.82 18.27
CA SER A 90 12.90 9.33 17.58
C SER A 90 14.19 8.57 17.95
N ARG A 91 14.23 7.92 19.13
CA ARG A 91 15.34 7.08 19.62
C ARG A 91 15.55 5.78 18.83
N VAL A 92 14.48 5.15 18.34
CA VAL A 92 14.53 3.84 17.64
C VAL A 92 14.02 3.90 16.20
N ARG A 93 13.51 5.06 15.78
CA ARG A 93 12.92 5.29 14.45
C ARG A 93 13.83 4.84 13.31
N GLY A 94 15.12 5.13 13.36
CA GLY A 94 16.06 4.76 12.29
C GLY A 94 16.15 3.26 12.06
N LEU A 95 16.29 2.46 13.13
CA LEU A 95 16.39 1.01 13.04
C LEU A 95 15.04 0.37 12.67
N ALA A 96 13.97 0.81 13.34
CA ALA A 96 12.64 0.26 13.09
C ALA A 96 12.15 0.56 11.66
N HIS A 97 12.31 1.80 11.19
CA HIS A 97 12.00 2.17 9.81
C HIS A 97 12.88 1.41 8.81
N GLY A 98 14.17 1.23 9.10
CA GLY A 98 15.10 0.45 8.27
C GLY A 98 14.67 -1.01 8.11
N ILE A 99 14.27 -1.67 9.20
CA ILE A 99 13.76 -3.05 9.16
C ILE A 99 12.45 -3.12 8.36
N SER A 100 11.51 -2.19 8.58
CA SER A 100 10.26 -2.14 7.81
C SER A 100 10.53 -1.96 6.30
N ALA A 101 11.46 -1.07 5.94
CA ALA A 101 11.85 -0.84 4.55
C ALA A 101 12.54 -2.08 3.93
N ALA A 102 13.37 -2.78 4.69
CA ALA A 102 14.03 -4.01 4.25
C ALA A 102 13.02 -5.12 3.94
N ILE A 103 12.05 -5.34 4.84
CA ILE A 103 10.98 -6.34 4.63
C ILE A 103 10.13 -5.97 3.40
N GLY A 104 9.81 -4.67 3.23
CA GLY A 104 9.10 -4.19 2.04
C GLY A 104 9.86 -4.47 0.74
N LYS A 105 11.19 -4.25 0.73
CA LYS A 105 12.04 -4.58 -0.43
C LYS A 105 12.13 -6.08 -0.69
N LEU A 106 12.24 -6.90 0.34
CA LEU A 106 12.21 -8.36 0.20
C LEU A 106 10.90 -8.84 -0.42
N GLY A 107 9.76 -8.31 0.04
CA GLY A 107 8.45 -8.59 -0.55
C GLY A 107 8.38 -8.20 -2.02
N ALA A 108 8.93 -7.03 -2.39
CA ALA A 108 9.00 -6.60 -3.79
C ALA A 108 9.82 -7.57 -4.67
N ILE A 109 10.99 -7.99 -4.20
CA ILE A 109 11.85 -8.95 -4.92
C ILE A 109 11.12 -10.29 -5.10
N LEU A 110 10.54 -10.83 -4.02
CA LEU A 110 9.78 -12.09 -4.08
C LEU A 110 8.61 -11.99 -5.04
N SER A 111 7.84 -10.89 -5.00
CA SER A 111 6.71 -10.68 -5.91
C SER A 111 7.16 -10.61 -7.37
N ALA A 112 8.27 -9.94 -7.68
CA ALA A 112 8.77 -9.83 -9.05
C ALA A 112 9.28 -11.17 -9.58
N LEU A 113 10.04 -11.93 -8.77
CA LEU A 113 10.53 -13.25 -9.15
C LEU A 113 9.38 -14.25 -9.33
N LEU A 114 8.45 -14.28 -8.38
CA LEU A 114 7.30 -15.16 -8.41
C LEU A 114 6.36 -14.80 -9.56
N PHE A 115 6.12 -13.51 -9.82
CA PHE A 115 5.32 -13.05 -10.95
C PHE A 115 5.89 -13.54 -12.29
N ASN A 116 7.20 -13.36 -12.51
CA ASN A 116 7.84 -13.82 -13.74
C ASN A 116 7.76 -15.34 -13.90
N TYR A 117 7.87 -16.10 -12.80
CA TYR A 117 7.77 -17.56 -12.82
C TYR A 117 6.34 -18.07 -13.02
N LEU A 118 5.35 -17.46 -12.36
CA LEU A 118 3.93 -17.90 -12.38
C LEU A 118 3.15 -17.37 -13.58
N SER A 119 3.52 -16.21 -14.11
CA SER A 119 2.86 -15.59 -15.27
C SER A 119 3.14 -16.33 -16.59
N GLY A 120 4.02 -17.34 -16.57
CA GLY A 120 4.28 -18.20 -17.72
C GLY A 120 3.01 -18.95 -18.17
N PRO A 121 2.77 -19.09 -19.50
CA PRO A 121 1.56 -19.71 -20.05
C PRO A 121 1.40 -21.19 -19.69
N THR A 122 2.47 -21.86 -19.26
CA THR A 122 2.50 -23.30 -18.93
C THR A 122 2.24 -23.60 -17.45
N LYS A 123 2.10 -22.60 -16.58
CA LYS A 123 1.97 -22.77 -15.13
C LYS A 123 0.56 -22.45 -14.67
N ILE A 124 0.33 -21.20 -14.28
CA ILE A 124 -0.89 -20.78 -13.58
C ILE A 124 -1.62 -19.70 -14.38
N GLY A 125 -0.93 -18.99 -15.28
CA GLY A 125 -1.51 -17.95 -16.13
C GLY A 125 -1.75 -16.63 -15.39
N LEU A 126 -1.75 -15.52 -16.13
CA LEU A 126 -1.82 -14.17 -15.57
C LEU A 126 -3.09 -13.93 -14.73
N ALA A 127 -4.24 -14.51 -15.11
CA ALA A 127 -5.49 -14.38 -14.37
C ALA A 127 -5.40 -14.90 -12.92
N ASN A 128 -4.73 -16.04 -12.71
CA ASN A 128 -4.58 -16.61 -11.38
C ASN A 128 -3.56 -15.85 -10.52
N VAL A 129 -2.53 -15.26 -11.15
CA VAL A 129 -1.61 -14.36 -10.45
C VAL A 129 -2.33 -13.10 -9.97
N LEU A 130 -3.28 -12.58 -10.75
CA LEU A 130 -4.12 -11.44 -10.34
C LEU A 130 -5.03 -11.80 -9.14
N TRP A 131 -5.53 -13.03 -9.06
CA TRP A 131 -6.24 -13.52 -7.86
C TRP A 131 -5.35 -13.59 -6.61
N ILE A 132 -4.07 -13.95 -6.76
CA ILE A 132 -3.10 -13.91 -5.66
C ILE A 132 -2.92 -12.46 -5.19
N PHE A 133 -2.76 -11.51 -6.13
CA PHE A 133 -2.67 -10.09 -5.77
C PHE A 133 -3.93 -9.57 -5.10
N PHE A 134 -5.12 -9.98 -5.55
CA PHE A 134 -6.37 -9.68 -4.87
C PHE A 134 -6.33 -10.15 -3.40
N ALA A 135 -5.96 -11.42 -3.16
CA ALA A 135 -5.86 -11.97 -1.82
C ALA A 135 -4.83 -11.21 -0.96
N CYS A 136 -3.66 -10.87 -1.51
CA CYS A 136 -2.65 -10.08 -0.81
C CYS A 136 -3.14 -8.67 -0.45
N ASN A 137 -3.90 -8.00 -1.34
CA ASN A 137 -4.46 -6.68 -1.05
C ASN A 137 -5.54 -6.75 0.04
N ILE A 138 -6.39 -7.79 0.04
CA ILE A 138 -7.37 -8.00 1.12
C ILE A 138 -6.69 -8.28 2.45
N LEU A 139 -5.67 -9.15 2.47
CA LEU A 139 -4.86 -9.37 3.68
C LEU A 139 -4.18 -8.09 4.16
N GLY A 140 -3.70 -7.25 3.22
CA GLY A 140 -3.16 -5.93 3.51
C GLY A 140 -4.19 -4.99 4.14
N ALA A 141 -5.43 -4.97 3.62
CA ALA A 141 -6.52 -4.18 4.18
C ALA A 141 -6.89 -4.64 5.61
N ILE A 142 -7.00 -5.96 5.82
CA ILE A 142 -7.31 -6.55 7.12
C ILE A 142 -6.19 -6.25 8.12
N SER A 143 -4.94 -6.48 7.73
CA SER A 143 -3.78 -6.20 8.57
C SER A 143 -3.69 -4.72 8.94
N THR A 144 -3.89 -3.81 7.96
CA THR A 144 -3.98 -2.37 8.21
C THR A 144 -5.10 -2.05 9.21
N TRP A 145 -6.25 -2.69 9.06
CA TRP A 145 -7.38 -2.43 9.96
C TRP A 145 -7.14 -2.92 11.39
N PHE A 146 -6.51 -4.08 11.59
CA PHE A 146 -6.30 -4.62 12.95
C PHE A 146 -5.02 -4.11 13.63
N LEU A 147 -3.92 -3.95 12.88
CA LEU A 147 -2.60 -3.70 13.44
C LEU A 147 -2.22 -2.22 13.47
N ILE A 148 -2.79 -1.38 12.61
CA ILE A 148 -2.37 0.02 12.51
C ILE A 148 -3.28 0.91 13.37
N PRO A 149 -2.78 1.46 14.49
CA PRO A 149 -3.51 2.49 15.22
C PRO A 149 -3.59 3.77 14.38
N GLU A 150 -4.67 4.54 14.53
CA GLU A 150 -4.78 5.83 13.86
C GLU A 150 -3.73 6.80 14.46
N THR A 151 -2.70 7.16 13.69
CA THR A 151 -1.62 8.07 14.15
C THR A 151 -1.97 9.55 13.98
N ARG A 152 -3.23 9.89 13.66
CA ARG A 152 -3.64 11.27 13.43
C ARG A 152 -3.40 12.12 14.69
N ARG A 153 -2.51 13.12 14.56
CA ARG A 153 -2.12 14.05 15.64
C ARG A 153 -1.56 13.36 16.89
N ARG A 154 -1.03 12.14 16.74
CA ARG A 154 -0.38 11.42 17.82
C ARG A 154 1.11 11.70 17.75
N ASP A 155 1.66 12.32 18.79
CA ASP A 155 3.10 12.51 18.91
C ASP A 155 3.72 11.23 19.49
N ALA A 156 4.53 10.53 18.70
CA ALA A 156 5.19 9.29 19.14
C ALA A 156 6.08 9.51 20.35
N ASP A 157 6.69 10.70 20.48
CA ASP A 157 7.59 10.98 21.60
C ASP A 157 6.79 11.27 22.89
N ALA A 158 5.56 11.79 22.78
CA ALA A 158 4.64 11.92 23.91
C ALA A 158 4.11 10.56 24.39
N VAL A 159 3.77 9.65 23.46
CA VAL A 159 3.31 8.29 23.80
C VAL A 159 4.42 7.47 24.46
N ASP A 160 5.66 7.55 23.95
CA ASP A 160 6.83 6.88 24.57
C ASP A 160 7.09 7.41 25.99
N PHE A 161 6.86 8.71 26.21
CA PHE A 161 6.99 9.33 27.53
C PHE A 161 5.89 8.91 28.51
N ASP A 162 4.65 8.80 28.05
CA ASP A 162 3.53 8.33 28.89
C ASP A 162 3.68 6.83 29.22
N GLU A 163 4.08 5.99 28.26
CA GLU A 163 4.40 4.58 28.52
C GLU A 163 5.59 4.43 29.49
N TRP A 164 6.59 5.31 29.39
CA TRP A 164 7.70 5.35 30.36
C TRP A 164 7.23 5.78 31.75
N LYS A 165 6.29 6.73 31.87
CA LYS A 165 5.71 7.14 33.16
C LYS A 165 4.89 6.02 33.80
N GLU A 166 4.03 5.36 33.04
CA GLU A 166 3.23 4.22 33.52
C GLU A 166 4.13 3.10 34.03
N LYS A 167 5.18 2.75 33.27
CA LYS A 167 6.11 1.68 33.63
C LYS A 167 6.94 2.01 34.88
N ASN A 168 7.10 3.29 35.22
CA ASN A 168 7.80 3.76 36.40
C ASN A 168 6.86 4.24 37.53
N GLY A 169 5.53 4.07 37.40
CA GLY A 169 4.56 4.36 38.45
C GLY A 169 4.39 5.85 38.80
N LEU A 170 4.66 6.76 37.85
CA LEU A 170 4.52 8.21 38.07
C LEU A 170 3.10 8.69 37.70
N PRO A 171 2.45 9.56 38.50
CA PRO A 171 1.06 9.97 38.26
C PRO A 171 0.88 10.79 36.98
N GLU A 172 -0.24 10.58 36.28
CA GLU A 172 -0.76 11.49 35.26
C GLU A 172 -1.02 12.86 35.90
N GLN A 173 -0.55 13.94 35.26
CA GLN A 173 -0.78 15.33 35.71
C GLN A 173 -1.93 15.95 34.94
#